data_AF-A0A3L7NDC5-F1
#
_entry.id   AF-A0A3L7NDC5-F1
#
_cell.length_a   1.000
_cell.length_b   1.000
_cell.length_c   1.000
_cell.angle_alpha   90.00
_cell.angle_beta   90.00
_cell.angle_gamma   90.00
#
_symmetry.space_group_name_H-M   'P 1'
#
loop_
_entity.id
_entity.type
_entity.pdbx_description
1 polymer ?
#
loop_
_entity_poly.entity_id
_entity_poly.type
_entity_poly.pdbx_seq_one_letter_code
_entity_poly.pdbx_strand_id
1 'polypeptide(L)'
;MKIHMAKPFSNDASSLVTLLIENSNGTFEVMLRRVEFDGKTGFALVQLIPLSGALPSMPTHSCLGNALSMQRWMEAHPNVLSQGLTSFE
;
A
#
# COMPACT_ATOMS: atom_id res chain seq x y z
N MET A 1 -15.49 23.04 -18.29
CA MET A 1 -14.11 22.77 -17.84
C MET A 1 -13.72 21.37 -18.28
N LYS A 2 -12.72 21.22 -19.15
CA LYS A 2 -12.18 19.90 -19.51
C LYS A 2 -11.17 19.51 -18.44
N ILE A 3 -11.50 18.51 -17.63
CA ILE A 3 -10.56 17.91 -16.68
C ILE A 3 -9.44 17.27 -17.52
N HIS A 4 -8.25 17.88 -17.53
CA HIS A 4 -7.05 17.25 -18.07
C HIS A 4 -6.72 16.09 -17.16
N MET A 5 -7.07 14.87 -17.57
CA MET A 5 -6.49 13.65 -17.02
C MET A 5 -5.02 13.63 -17.46
N ALA A 6 -4.10 14.18 -16.66
CA ALA A 6 -2.68 14.02 -16.96
C ALA A 6 -2.41 12.52 -16.97
N LYS A 7 -1.91 12.01 -18.09
CA LYS A 7 -1.60 10.59 -18.24
C LYS A 7 -0.49 10.27 -17.22
N PRO A 8 -0.68 9.34 -16.28
CA PRO A 8 0.42 8.93 -15.40
C PRO A 8 1.52 8.33 -16.28
N PHE A 9 2.73 8.89 -16.19
CA PHE A 9 3.88 8.55 -17.03
C PHE A 9 5.06 8.09 -16.17
N SER A 10 5.08 6.80 -15.89
CA SER A 10 6.23 5.89 -15.99
C SER A 10 5.76 4.58 -15.36
N ASN A 11 5.57 3.57 -16.21
CA ASN A 11 5.01 2.30 -15.83
C ASN A 11 6.16 1.35 -15.53
N ASP A 12 7.01 1.68 -14.55
CA ASP A 12 8.07 0.77 -14.17
C ASP A 12 7.47 -0.36 -13.31
N ALA A 13 7.37 -1.55 -13.90
CA ALA A 13 6.88 -2.74 -13.22
C ALA A 13 7.73 -3.11 -11.98
N SER A 14 8.94 -2.54 -11.87
CA SER A 14 9.83 -2.68 -10.72
C SER A 14 9.30 -2.02 -9.43
N SER A 15 8.27 -1.17 -9.52
CA SER A 15 7.76 -0.35 -8.41
C SER A 15 6.41 -0.84 -7.86
N LEU A 16 6.23 -2.16 -7.79
CA LEU A 16 5.07 -2.78 -7.14
C LEU A 16 5.34 -2.95 -5.63
N VAL A 17 4.37 -2.54 -4.82
CA VAL A 17 4.35 -2.77 -3.37
C VAL A 17 3.16 -3.66 -3.06
N THR A 18 3.41 -4.82 -2.46
CA THR A 18 2.37 -5.70 -1.95
C THR A 18 2.27 -5.51 -0.45
N LEU A 19 1.08 -5.20 0.04
CA LEU A 19 0.78 -5.00 1.45
C LEU A 19 -0.26 -6.02 1.90
N LEU A 20 -0.03 -6.63 3.07
CA LEU A 20 -1.06 -7.37 3.78
C LEU A 20 -1.72 -6.42 4.78
N ILE A 21 -3.01 -6.14 4.60
CA ILE A 21 -3.76 -5.20 5.44
C ILE A 21 -4.87 -5.96 6.14
N GLU A 22 -4.82 -5.94 7.47
CA GLU A 22 -5.89 -6.42 8.33
C GLU A 22 -6.69 -5.24 8.88
N ASN A 23 -8.02 -5.33 8.83
CA ASN A 23 -8.92 -4.37 9.45
C ASN A 23 -10.20 -5.07 9.97
N SER A 24 -11.17 -4.29 10.46
CA SER A 24 -12.44 -4.82 10.98
C SER A 24 -13.27 -5.63 9.96
N ASN A 25 -12.96 -5.49 8.68
CA ASN A 25 -13.64 -6.17 7.57
C ASN A 25 -12.85 -7.38 7.08
N GLY A 26 -11.80 -7.79 7.78
CA GLY A 26 -10.97 -8.95 7.45
C GLY A 26 -9.62 -8.58 6.86
N THR A 27 -8.99 -9.56 6.19
CA THR A 27 -7.62 -9.43 5.68
C THR A 27 -7.63 -9.30 4.16
N PHE A 28 -6.83 -8.38 3.64
CA PHE A 28 -6.72 -8.11 2.21
C PHE A 28 -5.26 -8.07 1.81
N GLU A 29 -4.92 -8.75 0.72
CA GLU A 29 -3.68 -8.49 0.00
C GLU A 29 -3.94 -7.36 -0.99
N VAL A 30 -3.13 -6.30 -0.87
CA VAL A 30 -3.28 -5.08 -1.66
C VAL A 30 -2.00 -4.86 -2.46
N MET A 31 -2.12 -4.91 -3.78
CA MET A 31 -1.03 -4.60 -4.69
C MET A 31 -1.17 -3.16 -5.18
N LEU A 32 -0.16 -2.36 -4.88
CA LEU A 32 -0.07 -0.96 -5.25
C LEU A 32 1.07 -0.78 -6.26
N ARG A 33 0.88 0.12 -7.21
CA ARG A 33 1.92 0.57 -8.13
C ARG A 33 2.31 1.99 -7.77
N ARG A 34 3.61 2.25 -7.63
CA ARG A 34 4.12 3.62 -7.55
C ARG A 34 3.78 4.37 -8.84
N VAL A 35 3.20 5.55 -8.71
CA VAL A 35 2.87 6.42 -9.85
C VAL A 35 3.51 7.78 -9.62
N GLU A 36 3.98 8.42 -10.68
CA GLU A 36 4.45 9.81 -10.62
C GLU A 36 3.48 10.71 -11.38
N PHE A 37 3.06 11.79 -10.71
CA PHE A 37 2.15 12.78 -11.25
C PHE A 37 2.66 14.17 -10.87
N ASP A 38 2.92 15.01 -11.86
CA ASP A 38 3.44 16.38 -11.68
C ASP A 38 4.67 16.46 -10.75
N GLY A 39 5.62 15.53 -10.92
CA GLY A 39 6.84 15.46 -10.11
C GLY A 39 6.61 14.97 -8.66
N LYS A 40 5.41 14.51 -8.32
CA LYS A 40 5.09 13.89 -7.02
C LYS A 40 4.92 12.39 -7.18
N THR A 41 5.58 11.64 -6.30
CA THR A 41 5.37 10.20 -6.18
C THR A 41 4.11 9.91 -5.34
N GLY A 42 3.19 9.13 -5.90
CA GLY A 42 2.04 8.53 -5.22
C GLY A 42 1.97 7.01 -5.45
N PHE A 43 0.84 6.41 -5.05
CA PHE A 43 0.54 5.00 -5.28
C PHE A 43 -0.87 4.84 -5.83
N ALA A 44 -1.02 3.96 -6.82
CA ALA A 44 -2.30 3.58 -7.41
C ALA A 44 -2.59 2.11 -7.11
N LEU A 45 -3.85 1.79 -6.82
CA LEU A 45 -4.29 0.40 -6.61
C LEU A 45 -4.24 -0.37 -7.93
N VAL A 46 -3.52 -1.49 -7.95
CA VAL A 46 -3.45 -2.42 -9.08
C VAL A 46 -4.42 -3.57 -8.87
N GLN A 47 -4.36 -4.20 -7.70
CA GLN A 47 -5.16 -5.37 -7.38
C GLN A 47 -5.47 -5.39 -5.90
N LEU A 48 -6.68 -5.87 -5.58
CA LEU A 48 -7.12 -6.13 -4.24
C LEU A 48 -7.64 -7.56 -4.17
N ILE A 49 -7.03 -8.37 -3.31
CA ILE A 49 -7.37 -9.78 -3.14
C ILE A 49 -7.93 -9.94 -1.72
N PRO A 50 -9.24 -10.15 -1.57
CA PRO A 50 -9.80 -10.51 -0.26
C PRO A 50 -9.26 -11.88 0.16
N LEU A 51 -8.76 -11.97 1.38
CA LEU A 51 -8.30 -13.22 1.99
C LEU A 51 -9.35 -13.75 2.98
N SER A 52 -9.00 -14.79 3.75
CA SER A 52 -9.93 -15.42 4.69
C SER A 52 -10.54 -14.40 5.66
N GLY A 53 -11.86 -14.45 5.82
CA GLY A 53 -12.61 -13.55 6.70
C GLY A 53 -12.87 -12.15 6.11
N ALA A 54 -12.44 -11.87 4.88
CA ALA A 54 -12.72 -10.60 4.23
C ALA A 54 -14.20 -10.46 3.84
N LEU A 55 -14.85 -9.40 4.34
CA LEU A 55 -16.15 -8.94 3.87
C LEU A 55 -16.01 -8.34 2.46
N PRO A 56 -17.10 -8.29 1.68
CA PRO A 56 -17.12 -7.66 0.35
C PRO A 56 -17.11 -6.13 0.46
N SER A 57 -16.13 -5.56 1.16
CA SER A 57 -15.90 -4.14 1.29
C SER A 57 -14.43 -3.82 1.04
N MET A 58 -14.18 -2.74 0.31
CA MET A 58 -12.82 -2.28 0.03
C MET A 58 -12.20 -1.68 1.31
N PRO A 59 -10.90 -1.89 1.58
CA PRO A 59 -10.15 -1.10 2.52
C PRO A 59 -10.30 0.39 2.21
N THR A 60 -10.48 1.20 3.24
CA THR A 60 -10.64 2.63 3.07
C THR A 60 -9.33 3.27 2.59
N HIS A 61 -9.43 4.47 2.02
CA HIS A 61 -8.25 5.26 1.65
C HIS A 61 -7.33 5.52 2.86
N SER A 62 -7.89 5.65 4.07
CA SER A 62 -7.11 5.79 5.30
C SER A 62 -6.34 4.52 5.66
N CYS A 63 -6.93 3.33 5.51
CA CYS A 63 -6.22 2.06 5.72
C CYS A 63 -5.01 1.95 4.78
N LEU A 64 -5.18 2.28 3.50
CA LEU A 64 -4.11 2.25 2.50
C LEU A 64 -2.99 3.26 2.83
N GLY A 65 -3.36 4.50 3.20
CA GLY A 65 -2.41 5.54 3.56
C GLY A 65 -1.60 5.21 4.81
N ASN A 66 -2.23 4.59 5.81
CA ASN A 66 -1.56 4.15 7.03
C ASN A 66 -0.56 3.02 6.74
N ALA A 67 -0.98 2.00 5.99
CA ALA A 67 -0.11 0.86 5.63
C ALA A 67 1.12 1.32 4.83
N LEU A 68 0.95 2.24 3.88
CA LEU A 68 2.07 2.85 3.15
C LEU A 68 3.00 3.66 4.04
N SER A 69 2.45 4.41 4.99
CA SER A 69 3.25 5.20 5.93
C SER A 69 4.07 4.30 6.86
N MET A 70 3.47 3.20 7.33
CA MET A 70 4.16 2.18 8.12
C MET A 70 5.27 1.51 7.30
N GLN A 71 5.00 1.14 6.04
CA GLN A 71 5.98 0.52 5.15
C GLN A 71 7.21 1.42 4.97
N ARG A 72 7.01 2.72 4.66
CA ARG A 72 8.11 3.70 4.56
C ARG A 72 8.86 3.88 5.87
N TRP A 73 8.13 3.90 6.99
CA TRP A 73 8.75 4.02 8.30
C TRP A 73 9.61 2.80 8.62
N MET A 74 9.15 1.60 8.28
CA MET A 74 9.90 0.34 8.48
C MET A 74 11.15 0.26 7.60
N GLU A 75 11.07 0.71 6.34
CA GLU A 75 12.25 0.85 5.47
C GLU A 75 13.30 1.79 6.06
N ALA A 76 12.87 2.88 6.70
CA ALA A 76 13.77 3.83 7.37
C ALA A 76 14.29 3.33 8.73
N HIS A 77 13.62 2.36 9.35
CA HIS A 77 13.94 1.84 10.68
C HIS A 77 14.00 0.29 10.69
N PRO A 78 14.91 -0.33 9.93
CA PRO A 78 14.97 -1.79 9.78
C PRO A 78 15.21 -2.52 11.11
N ASN A 79 15.86 -1.86 12.07
CA ASN A 79 16.13 -2.41 13.40
C ASN A 79 14.85 -2.60 14.25
N VAL A 80 13.76 -1.90 13.94
CA VAL A 80 12.50 -2.07 14.67
C VAL A 80 11.79 -3.34 14.21
N LEU A 81 11.87 -3.66 12.92
CA LEU A 81 11.38 -4.94 12.41
C LEU A 81 12.13 -6.10 13.06
N SER A 82 13.47 -6.03 13.12
CA SER A 82 14.26 -7.08 13.74
C SER A 82 13.92 -7.22 15.22
N GLN A 83 13.79 -6.11 15.97
CA GLN A 83 13.41 -6.13 17.38
C GLN A 83 11.99 -6.68 17.62
N GLY A 84 11.01 -6.36 16.78
CA GLY A 84 9.65 -6.89 16.89
C GLY A 84 9.52 -8.37 16.50
N LEU A 85 10.40 -8.87 15.62
CA LEU A 85 10.49 -10.31 15.29
C LEU A 85 11.32 -11.09 16.33
N THR A 86 12.25 -10.43 17.01
CA THR A 86 13.09 -11.04 18.07
C THR A 86 12.52 -10.85 19.47
N SER A 87 11.43 -10.11 19.67
CA SER A 87 10.76 -10.04 20.98
C SER A 87 9.92 -11.29 21.24
N PHE A 88 10.60 -12.43 21.31
CA PHE A 88 10.18 -13.59 22.08
C PHE A 88 11.07 -13.62 23.32
N GLU A 89 10.53 -13.14 24.44
CA GLU A 89 10.90 -13.62 25.77
C GLU A 89 9.71 -14.40 26.34
#